data_AF-A0A1I6SUS0-F1
#
_entry.id   AF-A0A1I6SUS0-F1
#
_cell.length_a   1.000
_cell.length_b   1.000
_cell.length_c   1.000
_cell.angle_alpha   90.00
_cell.angle_beta   90.00
_cell.angle_gamma   90.00
#
_symmetry.space_group_name_H-M   'P 1'
#
loop_
_entity.id
_entity.type
_entity.pdbx_description
1 polymer ?
#
loop_
_entity_poly.entity_id
_entity_poly.type
_entity_poly.pdbx_seq_one_letter_code
_entity_poly.pdbx_strand_id
1 'polypeptide(L)'
;MYCSSYQGQCLAALNFYQTLFKNFQSQGVLKYSEGEYVGQIKYAQFTANDLTLMAIDSGTQQNFEFSEAVSLVIECKDQAEIDYYWNAITLHGPEDQYSWVKINLVSVGKLSRKIYGKF
;
A
#
# COMPACT_ATOMS: atom_id res chain seq x y z
N MET A 1 -3.51 -6.68 5.31
CA MET A 1 -4.95 -6.73 5.65
C MET A 1 -5.26 -5.48 6.43
N TYR A 2 -6.29 -4.75 6.03
CA TYR A 2 -6.77 -3.54 6.68
C TYR A 2 -7.72 -3.93 7.80
N CYS A 3 -7.44 -3.47 9.02
CA CYS A 3 -8.20 -3.79 10.22
C CYS A 3 -7.91 -2.75 11.31
N SER A 4 -8.65 -2.83 12.43
CA SER A 4 -8.57 -1.86 13.53
C SER A 4 -8.73 -0.42 13.02
N SER A 5 -7.81 0.50 13.33
CA SER A 5 -7.79 1.90 12.86
C SER A 5 -7.79 2.05 11.32
N TYR A 6 -7.39 1.01 10.59
CA TYR A 6 -7.32 1.00 9.12
C TYR A 6 -8.50 0.31 8.44
N GLN A 7 -9.49 -0.19 9.19
CA GLN A 7 -10.64 -0.91 8.63
C GLN A 7 -11.35 -0.08 7.54
N GLY A 8 -11.63 -0.71 6.39
CA GLY A 8 -12.35 -0.08 5.28
C GLY A 8 -11.47 0.78 4.36
N GLN A 9 -10.18 0.93 4.66
CA GLN A 9 -9.26 1.75 3.86
C GLN A 9 -8.67 1.02 2.64
N CYS A 10 -8.96 -0.28 2.44
CA CYS A 10 -8.39 -1.06 1.34
C CYS A 10 -8.70 -0.49 -0.05
N LEU A 11 -9.87 0.13 -0.27
CA LEU A 11 -10.20 0.72 -1.57
C LEU A 11 -9.40 2.00 -1.85
N ALA A 12 -9.30 2.89 -0.85
CA ALA A 12 -8.50 4.11 -0.96
C ALA A 12 -7.04 3.77 -1.26
N ALA A 13 -6.56 2.71 -0.62
CA ALA A 13 -5.25 2.15 -0.85
C ALA A 13 -4.98 1.69 -2.27
N LEU A 14 -5.88 0.88 -2.84
CA LEU A 14 -5.77 0.40 -4.21
C LEU A 14 -5.75 1.56 -5.21
N ASN A 15 -6.59 2.58 -4.99
CA ASN A 15 -6.62 3.76 -5.84
C ASN A 15 -5.29 4.52 -5.79
N PHE A 16 -4.70 4.67 -4.60
CA PHE A 16 -3.38 5.28 -4.46
C PHE A 16 -2.30 4.47 -5.18
N TYR A 17 -2.29 3.15 -5.03
CA TYR A 17 -1.34 2.28 -5.73
C TYR A 17 -1.46 2.34 -7.24
N GLN A 18 -2.68 2.47 -7.75
CA GLN A 18 -2.92 2.67 -9.17
C GLN A 18 -2.29 3.97 -9.69
N THR A 19 -2.23 5.03 -8.87
CA THR A 19 -1.55 6.29 -9.24
C THR A 19 -0.04 6.28 -9.00
N LEU A 20 0.42 5.44 -8.06
CA LEU A 20 1.81 5.39 -7.61
C LEU A 20 2.68 4.53 -8.53
N PHE A 21 2.21 3.33 -8.87
CA PHE A 21 3.01 2.36 -9.62
C PHE A 21 2.86 2.56 -11.13
N LYS A 22 4.00 2.62 -11.83
CA LYS A 22 4.03 2.84 -13.28
C LYS A 22 3.37 1.70 -14.07
N ASN A 23 3.48 0.46 -13.57
CA ASN A 23 2.76 -0.70 -14.09
C ASN A 23 1.84 -1.26 -13.00
N PHE A 24 0.63 -0.72 -12.92
CA PHE A 24 -0.42 -1.24 -12.05
C PHE A 24 -1.49 -1.96 -12.86
N GLN A 25 -1.84 -3.17 -12.46
CA GLN A 25 -2.93 -3.93 -13.09
C GLN A 25 -3.84 -4.53 -12.03
N SER A 26 -5.10 -4.14 -12.01
CA SER A 26 -6.11 -4.82 -11.20
C SER A 26 -6.44 -6.18 -11.83
N GLN A 27 -6.35 -7.25 -11.05
CA GLN A 27 -6.66 -8.62 -11.49
C GLN A 27 -8.04 -9.10 -11.01
N GLY A 28 -8.66 -8.39 -10.07
CA GLY A 28 -9.99 -8.69 -9.59
C GLY A 28 -10.27 -8.08 -8.23
N VAL A 29 -11.52 -7.65 -8.03
CA VAL A 29 -12.00 -7.10 -6.75
C VAL A 29 -13.34 -7.73 -6.41
N LEU A 30 -13.42 -8.30 -5.22
CA LEU A 30 -14.63 -8.80 -4.60
C LEU A 30 -14.92 -7.99 -3.34
N LYS A 31 -16.14 -7.49 -3.23
CA LYS A 31 -16.63 -6.76 -2.05
C LYS A 31 -17.52 -7.64 -1.20
N TYR A 32 -17.64 -7.32 0.08
CA TYR A 32 -18.71 -7.91 0.91
C TYR A 32 -20.07 -7.49 0.35
N SER A 33 -20.93 -8.46 0.08
CA SER A 33 -22.27 -8.26 -0.48
C SER A 33 -23.37 -8.15 0.59
N GLU A 34 -23.08 -8.62 1.81
CA GLU A 34 -24.01 -8.64 2.95
C GLU A 34 -23.24 -8.52 4.27
N GLY A 35 -23.94 -8.19 5.35
CA GLY A 35 -23.38 -8.03 6.70
C GLY A 35 -22.92 -6.60 7.05
N GLU A 36 -22.13 -6.49 8.12
CA GLU A 36 -21.68 -5.20 8.68
C GLU A 36 -20.70 -4.46 7.75
N TYR A 37 -19.89 -5.21 6.99
CA TYR A 37 -18.81 -4.65 6.16
C TYR A 37 -19.17 -4.50 4.68
N VAL A 38 -20.47 -4.45 4.34
CA VAL A 38 -20.95 -4.31 2.95
C VAL A 38 -20.24 -3.17 2.22
N GLY A 39 -19.80 -3.46 0.99
CA GLY A 39 -19.09 -2.50 0.13
C GLY A 39 -17.58 -2.40 0.39
N GLN A 40 -17.08 -2.89 1.51
CA GLN A 40 -15.64 -3.02 1.79
C GLN A 40 -15.01 -4.16 0.98
N ILE A 41 -13.69 -4.14 0.80
CA ILE A 41 -12.96 -5.09 -0.04
C ILE A 41 -12.81 -6.41 0.70
N LYS A 42 -13.56 -7.44 0.30
CA LYS A 42 -13.38 -8.81 0.81
C LYS A 42 -12.11 -9.45 0.25
N TYR A 43 -11.83 -9.17 -1.02
CA TYR A 43 -10.64 -9.65 -1.73
C TYR A 43 -10.29 -8.70 -2.87
N ALA A 44 -9.03 -8.33 -2.98
CA ALA A 44 -8.50 -7.69 -4.17
C ALA A 44 -7.14 -8.28 -4.52
N GLN A 45 -6.90 -8.49 -5.82
CA GLN A 45 -5.62 -8.91 -6.36
C GLN A 45 -5.20 -7.93 -7.44
N PHE A 46 -3.92 -7.57 -7.44
CA PHE A 46 -3.35 -6.64 -8.40
C PHE A 46 -1.85 -6.89 -8.59
N THR A 47 -1.31 -6.42 -9.70
CA THR A 47 0.13 -6.36 -9.96
C THR A 47 0.60 -4.92 -9.80
N ALA A 48 1.72 -4.73 -9.11
CA ALA A 48 2.43 -3.46 -8.98
C ALA A 48 3.88 -3.61 -9.42
N ASN A 49 4.25 -2.92 -10.49
CA ASN A 49 5.48 -3.05 -11.27
C ASN A 49 5.70 -4.44 -11.89
N ASP A 50 5.85 -5.49 -11.08
CA ASP A 50 5.84 -6.91 -11.49
C ASP A 50 5.44 -7.84 -10.32
N LEU A 51 5.16 -7.26 -9.15
CA LEU A 51 4.81 -8.00 -7.95
C LEU A 51 3.29 -8.15 -7.87
N THR A 52 2.81 -9.39 -7.84
CA THR A 52 1.39 -9.68 -7.60
C THR A 52 1.13 -9.67 -6.10
N LEU A 53 0.19 -8.82 -5.67
CA LEU A 53 -0.17 -8.58 -4.30
C LEU A 53 -1.66 -8.82 -4.09
N MET A 54 -2.03 -9.05 -2.82
CA MET A 54 -3.40 -9.17 -2.37
C MET A 54 -3.68 -8.19 -1.24
N ALA A 55 -4.89 -7.62 -1.25
CA ALA A 55 -5.35 -6.69 -0.23
C ALA A 55 -6.80 -7.02 0.17
N ILE A 56 -7.10 -6.93 1.46
CA ILE A 56 -8.42 -7.22 2.05
C ILE A 56 -8.70 -6.28 3.20
N ASP A 57 -9.95 -5.85 3.36
CA ASP A 57 -10.53 -5.36 4.61
C ASP A 57 -10.97 -6.57 5.46
N SER A 58 -10.67 -6.55 6.76
CA SER A 58 -11.03 -7.65 7.66
C SER A 58 -12.54 -7.83 7.73
N GLY A 59 -13.00 -9.09 7.72
CA GLY A 59 -14.41 -9.43 7.87
C GLY A 59 -14.88 -9.52 9.32
N THR A 60 -13.98 -9.23 10.27
CA THR A 60 -14.24 -9.20 11.71
C THR A 60 -13.36 -8.14 12.37
N GLN A 61 -13.70 -7.70 13.58
CA GLN A 61 -12.79 -6.88 14.38
C GLN A 61 -11.50 -7.64 14.70
N GLN A 62 -10.37 -6.92 14.65
CA GLN A 62 -9.04 -7.43 14.98
C GLN A 62 -8.39 -6.49 16.00
N ASN A 63 -7.61 -7.04 16.92
CA ASN A 63 -6.92 -6.27 17.98
C ASN A 63 -5.44 -6.04 17.66
N PHE A 64 -5.06 -6.14 16.39
CA PHE A 64 -3.71 -5.86 15.91
C PHE A 64 -3.77 -4.88 14.75
N GLU A 65 -2.65 -4.22 14.50
CA GLU A 65 -2.53 -3.22 13.45
C GLU A 65 -1.30 -3.50 12.58
N PHE A 66 -1.15 -2.72 11.51
CA PHE A 66 0.08 -2.74 10.74
C PHE A 66 1.28 -2.40 11.61
N SER A 67 2.39 -3.06 11.34
CA SER A 67 3.66 -2.78 11.98
C SER A 67 4.76 -2.72 10.94
N GLU A 68 5.88 -2.17 11.38
CA GLU A 68 7.12 -2.01 10.64
C GLU A 68 7.80 -3.33 10.25
N ALA A 69 7.29 -4.47 10.73
CA ALA A 69 7.84 -5.79 10.47
C ALA A 69 7.71 -6.23 9.01
N VAL A 70 6.75 -5.67 8.26
CA VAL A 70 6.53 -5.96 6.85
C VAL A 70 6.63 -4.67 6.05
N SER A 71 7.50 -4.64 5.06
CA SER A 71 7.66 -3.50 4.14
C SER A 71 7.90 -3.98 2.72
N LEU A 72 7.51 -3.14 1.76
CA LEU A 72 7.81 -3.37 0.34
C LEU A 72 9.09 -2.65 -0.02
N VAL A 73 9.82 -3.21 -0.98
CA VAL A 73 11.01 -2.58 -1.55
C VAL A 73 10.74 -2.32 -3.03
N ILE A 74 10.88 -1.07 -3.47
CA ILE A 74 10.85 -0.70 -4.89
C ILE A 74 12.29 -0.56 -5.37
N GLU A 75 12.64 -1.37 -6.35
CA GLU A 75 13.90 -1.23 -7.09
C GLU A 75 13.75 -0.11 -8.12
N CYS A 76 14.59 0.91 -7.98
CA CYS A 76 14.63 2.07 -8.84
C CYS A 76 15.87 2.00 -9.74
N LYS A 77 15.69 2.35 -11.02
CA LYS A 77 16.77 2.36 -12.02
C LYS A 77 17.77 3.50 -11.82
N ASP A 78 17.30 4.65 -11.34
CA ASP A 78 18.07 5.88 -11.23
C ASP A 78 17.50 6.84 -10.16
N GLN A 79 18.19 7.97 -9.97
CA GLN A 79 17.79 9.00 -9.01
C GLN A 79 16.45 9.67 -9.37
N ALA A 80 16.13 9.79 -10.66
CA ALA A 80 14.87 10.40 -11.08
C ALA A 80 13.67 9.53 -10.69
N GLU A 81 13.83 8.20 -10.75
CA GLU A 81 12.82 7.27 -10.28
C GLU A 81 12.71 7.25 -8.75
N ILE A 82 13.84 7.37 -8.03
CA ILE A 82 13.80 7.58 -6.57
C ILE A 82 13.01 8.84 -6.25
N ASP A 83 13.29 9.96 -6.92
CA ASP A 83 12.64 11.23 -6.63
C ASP A 83 11.15 11.19 -6.99
N TYR A 84 10.77 10.49 -8.06
CA TYR A 84 9.38 10.24 -8.42
C TYR A 84 8.62 9.53 -7.28
N TYR A 85 9.08 8.36 -6.84
CA TYR A 85 8.40 7.61 -5.80
C TYR A 85 8.48 8.32 -4.45
N TRP A 86 9.61 8.96 -4.14
CA TRP A 86 9.78 9.74 -2.92
C TRP A 86 8.74 10.86 -2.85
N ASN A 87 8.64 11.67 -3.90
CA ASN A 87 7.68 12.75 -3.95
C ASN A 87 6.25 12.20 -3.95
N ALA A 88 5.94 11.18 -4.75
CA ALA A 88 4.60 10.60 -4.79
C ALA A 88 4.16 9.99 -3.45
N ILE A 89 5.08 9.47 -2.62
CA ILE A 89 4.74 8.92 -1.30
C ILE A 89 4.70 10.03 -0.23
N THR A 90 5.61 11.01 -0.30
CA THR A 90 5.75 12.05 0.74
C THR A 90 4.82 13.26 0.54
N LEU A 91 4.44 13.59 -0.70
CA LEU A 91 3.54 14.71 -1.01
C LEU A 91 2.09 14.46 -0.56
N HIS A 92 1.75 13.20 -0.27
CA HIS A 92 0.43 12.79 0.22
C HIS A 92 0.22 12.96 1.73
N GLY A 93 1.04 13.80 2.40
CA GLY A 93 0.73 14.33 3.75
C GLY A 93 0.95 13.33 4.90
N PRO A 94 0.74 13.76 6.15
CA PRO A 94 1.30 13.16 7.35
C PRO A 94 0.86 11.69 7.52
N GLU A 95 1.72 10.96 8.21
CA GLU A 95 1.72 9.50 8.41
C GLU A 95 0.36 8.83 8.55
N ASP A 96 -0.64 9.47 9.15
CA ASP A 96 -1.94 8.85 9.45
C ASP A 96 -2.82 8.48 8.23
N GLN A 97 -2.68 9.14 7.06
CA GLN A 97 -3.53 8.80 5.90
C GLN A 97 -3.02 7.59 5.09
N TYR A 98 -1.74 7.26 5.22
CA TYR A 98 -1.08 6.21 4.42
C TYR A 98 -0.18 5.27 5.24
N SER A 99 -0.24 5.32 6.57
CA SER A 99 0.54 4.47 7.52
C SER A 99 0.27 2.98 7.40
N TRP A 100 -0.72 2.57 6.61
CA TRP A 100 -1.04 1.18 6.37
C TRP A 100 -0.03 0.47 5.45
N VAL A 101 0.86 1.18 4.73
CA VAL A 101 2.00 0.55 4.05
C VAL A 101 3.27 1.39 4.08
N LYS A 102 4.36 0.73 4.48
CA LYS A 102 5.71 1.24 4.38
C LYS A 102 6.43 0.71 3.14
N ILE A 103 6.96 1.65 2.35
CA ILE A 103 7.71 1.37 1.12
C ILE A 103 9.14 1.87 1.30
N ASN A 104 10.12 1.02 1.04
CA ASN A 104 11.53 1.39 0.98
C ASN A 104 11.95 1.53 -0.49
N LEU A 105 12.77 2.53 -0.80
CA LEU A 105 13.27 2.78 -2.16
C LEU A 105 14.74 2.38 -2.24
N VAL A 106 15.13 1.59 -3.24
CA VAL A 106 16.50 1.12 -3.41
C VAL A 106 16.95 1.34 -4.84
N SER A 107 18.11 1.96 -5.08
CA SER A 107 18.72 1.98 -6.41
C SER A 107 19.71 0.84 -6.58
N VAL A 108 19.77 0.24 -7.77
CA VAL A 108 20.81 -0.73 -8.11
C VAL A 108 22.19 -0.04 -8.06
N GLY A 109 23.04 -0.44 -7.12
CA GLY A 109 24.42 0.03 -6.98
C GLY A 109 24.67 1.21 -6.02
N LYS A 110 23.64 1.77 -5.35
CA LYS A 110 23.78 2.77 -4.26
C LYS A 110 22.72 2.56 -3.18
N LEU A 111 23.09 2.88 -1.92
CA LEU A 111 22.33 2.62 -0.69
C LEU A 111 20.81 2.88 -0.79
N SER A 112 20.04 1.99 -0.17
CA SER A 112 18.60 2.10 0.05
C SER A 112 18.21 3.39 0.79
N ARG A 113 17.27 4.17 0.26
CA ARG A 113 16.53 5.17 1.04
C ARG A 113 15.33 4.49 1.70
N LYS A 114 15.43 4.26 3.00
CA LYS A 114 14.29 3.84 3.83
C LYS A 114 13.37 5.05 4.03
N ILE A 115 12.08 4.89 3.72
CA ILE A 115 11.07 5.85 4.18
C ILE A 115 10.83 5.50 5.65
N TYR A 116 10.91 6.46 6.56
CA TYR A 116 10.45 6.31 7.93
C TYR A 116 9.25 7.24 8.08
N GLY A 117 8.09 6.69 8.46
CA GLY A 117 7.16 7.50 9.25
C GLY A 117 7.89 7.88 10.54
N LYS A 118 8.08 9.17 10.76
CA LYS A 118 8.54 9.75 12.02
C LYS A 118 7.38 9.81 13.02
N PHE A 119 7.43 8.85 13.95
CA PHE A 119 6.74 8.75 15.23
C PHE A 119 6.32 10.07 15.90
#